data_AF-A0A3N9P9R4-F1
#
_entry.id   AF-A0A3N9P9R4-F1
#
_cell.length_a   1.000
_cell.length_b   1.000
_cell.length_c   1.000
_cell.angle_alpha   90.00
_cell.angle_beta   90.00
_cell.angle_gamma   90.00
#
_symmetry.space_group_name_H-M   'P 1'
#
loop_
_entity.id
_entity.type
_entity.pdbx_description
1 polymer ?
#
loop_
_entity_poly.entity_id
_entity_poly.type
_entity_poly.pdbx_seq_one_letter_code
_entity_poly.pdbx_strand_id
1 'polypeptide(L)'
;MTKNRKKLACCTSVLIFAACNTAPDLGIFTGNSDIGTVRHAGSVNYNRSDGSYTLSASGTNMWFETDELHYVWRKMSGDLAIAADIEWIGEGVDPHRKACLIIRQSLEPGSAYADAVVHGDGLTSLQYREVTGGPTREVRAAVSAPQRVRLEKEGDYLSLSTARAGEELTA
;
A
#
# COMPACT_ATOMS: atom_id res chain seq x y z
N MET A 1 57.39 49.67 -25.98
CA MET A 1 57.57 48.26 -25.55
C MET A 1 56.31 47.81 -24.84
N THR A 2 55.42 47.07 -25.51
CA THR A 2 54.15 46.61 -24.92
C THR A 2 53.97 45.15 -25.27
N LYS A 3 54.06 44.28 -24.26
CA LYS A 3 54.15 42.82 -24.39
C LYS A 3 52.77 42.22 -24.09
N ASN A 4 52.10 41.68 -25.11
CA ASN A 4 50.82 40.97 -24.99
C ASN A 4 51.01 39.64 -24.23
N ARG A 5 50.32 39.45 -23.10
CA ARG A 5 50.28 38.18 -22.37
C ARG A 5 49.04 37.40 -22.79
N LYS A 6 49.24 36.25 -23.45
CA LYS A 6 48.19 35.27 -23.73
C LYS A 6 47.83 34.55 -22.43
N LYS A 7 46.56 34.60 -22.03
CA LYS A 7 46.03 33.83 -20.89
C LYS A 7 45.67 32.43 -21.36
N LEU A 8 46.27 31.42 -20.74
CA LEU A 8 45.98 30.00 -20.96
C LEU A 8 44.84 29.61 -20.01
N ALA A 9 43.68 29.25 -20.56
CA ALA A 9 42.54 28.76 -19.77
C ALA A 9 42.65 27.24 -19.64
N CYS A 10 42.74 26.75 -18.41
CA CYS A 10 42.70 25.34 -18.05
C CYS A 10 41.23 24.92 -17.93
N CYS A 11 40.71 24.14 -18.88
CA CYS A 11 39.37 23.57 -18.81
C CYS A 11 39.40 22.36 -17.87
N THR A 12 38.87 22.52 -16.66
CA THR A 12 38.64 21.41 -15.73
C THR A 12 37.34 20.72 -16.11
N SER A 13 37.43 19.48 -16.61
CA SER A 13 36.27 18.66 -16.96
C SER A 13 35.56 18.19 -15.69
N VAL A 14 34.31 18.62 -15.49
CA VAL A 14 33.45 18.12 -14.41
C VAL A 14 32.75 16.85 -14.89
N LEU A 15 33.03 15.71 -14.25
CA LEU A 15 32.31 14.45 -14.46
C LEU A 15 31.01 14.49 -13.64
N ILE A 16 29.87 14.60 -14.32
CA ILE A 16 28.55 14.47 -13.70
C ILE A 16 28.22 12.98 -13.65
N PHE A 17 28.26 12.39 -12.45
CA PHE A 17 27.66 11.08 -12.22
C PHE A 17 26.14 11.25 -12.20
N ALA A 18 25.48 10.87 -13.29
CA ALA A 18 24.04 10.70 -13.30
C ALA A 18 23.71 9.46 -12.46
N ALA A 19 23.29 9.67 -11.20
CA ALA A 19 22.68 8.61 -10.42
C ALA A 19 21.37 8.20 -11.11
N CYS A 20 21.35 7.02 -11.71
CA CYS A 20 20.13 6.42 -12.22
C CYS A 20 19.30 5.99 -11.01
N ASN A 21 18.42 6.86 -10.51
CA ASN A 21 17.37 6.47 -9.58
C ASN A 21 16.38 5.58 -10.35
N THR A 22 16.66 4.28 -10.40
CA THR A 22 15.67 3.30 -10.86
C THR A 22 14.51 3.33 -9.88
N ALA A 23 13.31 3.61 -10.40
CA ALA A 23 12.09 3.50 -9.61
C ALA A 23 12.03 2.10 -8.97
N PRO A 24 11.56 1.99 -7.71
CA PRO A 24 11.41 0.71 -7.05
C PRO A 24 10.52 -0.19 -7.91
N ASP A 25 10.89 -1.46 -8.02
CA ASP A 25 10.00 -2.44 -8.62
C ASP A 25 8.81 -2.69 -7.69
N LEU A 26 7.61 -2.51 -8.22
CA LEU A 26 6.35 -2.67 -7.50
C LEU A 26 5.48 -3.77 -8.11
N GLY A 27 6.05 -4.62 -8.97
CA GLY A 27 5.35 -5.74 -9.58
C GLY A 27 4.13 -5.29 -10.38
N ILE A 28 2.94 -5.64 -9.91
CA ILE A 28 1.68 -5.29 -10.58
C ILE A 28 1.22 -3.85 -10.28
N PHE A 29 1.83 -3.19 -9.31
CA PHE A 29 1.46 -1.84 -8.88
C PHE A 29 2.33 -0.79 -9.57
N THR A 30 1.86 0.46 -9.55
CA THR A 30 2.49 1.58 -10.28
C THR A 30 2.96 2.71 -9.36
N GLY A 31 2.62 2.66 -8.07
CA GLY A 31 3.01 3.65 -7.09
C GLY A 31 2.94 3.11 -5.66
N ASN A 32 3.59 3.81 -4.74
CA ASN A 32 3.40 3.63 -3.30
C ASN A 32 3.53 4.98 -2.61
N SER A 33 2.82 5.17 -1.51
CA SER A 33 2.85 6.41 -0.74
C SER A 33 2.29 6.19 0.66
N ASP A 34 2.79 6.98 1.61
CA ASP A 34 2.10 7.16 2.88
C ASP A 34 0.89 8.09 2.69
N ILE A 35 -0.21 7.75 3.35
CA ILE A 35 -1.46 8.50 3.39
C ILE A 35 -1.65 8.98 4.82
N GLY A 36 -2.05 10.24 4.98
CA GLY A 36 -2.19 10.87 6.30
C GLY A 36 -0.84 11.30 6.90
N THR A 37 -0.87 11.65 8.18
CA THR A 37 0.34 12.07 8.92
C THR A 37 0.93 10.87 9.64
N VAL A 38 1.88 10.18 9.00
CA VAL A 38 2.52 8.99 9.59
C VAL A 38 3.76 9.36 10.40
N ARG A 39 4.04 8.63 11.48
CA ARG A 39 5.22 8.88 12.34
C ARG A 39 6.53 8.41 11.70
N HIS A 40 6.46 7.29 10.99
CA HIS A 40 7.55 6.65 10.29
C HIS A 40 7.14 6.44 8.83
N ALA A 41 8.01 6.83 7.90
CA ALA A 41 7.76 6.59 6.49
C ALA A 41 7.61 5.09 6.23
N GLY A 42 6.60 4.73 5.46
CA GLY A 42 6.37 3.35 5.07
C GLY A 42 7.38 2.88 4.03
N SER A 43 7.41 1.57 3.81
CA SER A 43 8.27 0.96 2.80
C SER A 43 7.62 -0.26 2.18
N VAL A 44 8.05 -0.56 0.96
CA VAL A 44 7.66 -1.74 0.19
C VAL A 44 8.90 -2.38 -0.41
N ASN A 45 9.00 -3.69 -0.29
CA ASN A 45 9.94 -4.53 -1.01
C ASN A 45 9.16 -5.60 -1.78
N TYR A 46 9.25 -5.59 -3.11
CA TYR A 46 8.64 -6.62 -3.95
C TYR A 46 9.68 -7.66 -4.33
N ASN A 47 9.36 -8.93 -4.08
CA ASN A 47 10.18 -10.06 -4.49
C ASN A 47 9.65 -10.67 -5.80
N ARG A 48 10.41 -10.53 -6.89
CA ARG A 48 10.06 -11.10 -8.20
C ARG A 48 10.00 -12.62 -8.22
N SER A 49 10.72 -13.33 -7.36
CA SER A 49 10.82 -14.79 -7.45
C SER A 49 9.53 -15.49 -7.03
N ASP A 50 8.79 -14.89 -6.10
CA ASP A 50 7.57 -15.46 -5.52
C ASP A 50 6.35 -14.51 -5.59
N GLY A 51 6.55 -13.27 -6.05
CA GLY A 51 5.50 -12.27 -6.17
C GLY A 51 5.07 -11.64 -4.84
N SER A 52 5.82 -11.87 -3.76
CA SER A 52 5.49 -11.35 -2.43
C SER A 52 5.84 -9.86 -2.28
N TYR A 53 5.07 -9.18 -1.43
CA TYR A 53 5.33 -7.81 -1.00
C TYR A 53 5.59 -7.83 0.50
N THR A 54 6.74 -7.33 0.92
CA THR A 54 7.01 -7.02 2.33
C THR A 54 6.79 -5.54 2.56
N LEU A 55 5.87 -5.19 3.46
CA LEU A 55 5.50 -3.81 3.75
C LEU A 55 5.82 -3.45 5.21
N SER A 56 6.26 -2.21 5.42
CA SER A 56 6.26 -1.56 6.72
C SER A 56 5.40 -0.31 6.65
N ALA A 57 4.61 -0.07 7.70
CA ALA A 57 3.71 1.07 7.79
C ALA A 57 3.70 1.62 9.21
N SER A 58 3.34 2.88 9.34
CA SER A 58 2.94 3.47 10.60
C SER A 58 1.73 4.37 10.40
N GLY A 59 1.10 4.75 11.50
CA GLY A 59 -0.12 5.52 11.49
C GLY A 59 -0.95 5.17 12.72
N THR A 60 -1.91 6.02 13.03
CA THR A 60 -2.80 5.85 14.17
C THR A 60 -3.81 4.75 13.88
N ASN A 61 -4.51 4.81 12.74
CA ASN A 61 -5.46 3.80 12.29
C ASN A 61 -5.94 4.09 10.85
N MET A 62 -6.66 3.14 10.27
CA MET A 62 -7.59 3.36 9.15
C MET A 62 -9.02 3.16 9.67
N TRP A 63 -9.58 4.21 10.27
CA TRP A 63 -10.87 4.17 10.97
C TRP A 63 -11.43 5.58 11.18
N PHE A 64 -12.74 5.71 11.42
CA PHE A 64 -13.44 7.01 11.48
C PHE A 64 -13.26 7.85 10.20
N GLU A 65 -12.95 9.14 10.30
CA GLU A 65 -12.96 10.06 9.16
C GLU A 65 -11.60 10.19 8.44
N THR A 66 -10.52 9.67 9.02
CA THR A 66 -9.16 9.84 8.46
C THR A 66 -8.35 8.55 8.55
N ASP A 67 -7.51 8.35 7.53
CA ASP A 67 -6.64 7.19 7.42
C ASP A 67 -5.18 7.62 7.55
N GLU A 68 -4.41 6.83 8.30
CA GLU A 68 -2.95 6.90 8.34
C GLU A 68 -2.39 5.51 8.01
N LEU A 69 -1.79 5.36 6.82
CA LEU A 69 -1.29 4.07 6.32
C LEU A 69 -0.17 4.23 5.30
N HIS A 70 0.55 3.13 5.02
CA HIS A 70 1.35 2.99 3.79
C HIS A 70 0.55 2.22 2.74
N TYR A 71 0.48 2.72 1.50
CA TYR A 71 -0.33 2.12 0.44
C TYR A 71 0.49 1.89 -0.83
N VAL A 72 0.44 0.66 -1.36
CA VAL A 72 1.03 0.27 -2.66
C VAL A 72 -0.11 0.08 -3.65
N TRP A 73 -0.07 0.79 -4.77
CA TRP A 73 -1.28 1.06 -5.55
C TRP A 73 -1.08 1.14 -7.05
N ARG A 74 -2.17 0.89 -7.77
CA ARG A 74 -2.35 1.15 -9.20
C ARG A 74 -3.76 1.67 -9.42
N LYS A 75 -3.90 2.66 -10.30
CA LYS A 75 -5.22 3.21 -10.67
C LYS A 75 -5.97 2.21 -11.55
N MET A 76 -7.22 1.92 -11.18
CA MET A 76 -8.11 0.98 -11.87
C MET A 76 -9.50 1.60 -11.98
N SER A 77 -10.35 1.04 -12.85
CA SER A 77 -11.75 1.45 -13.04
C SER A 77 -12.59 0.23 -13.43
N GLY A 78 -13.88 0.28 -13.12
CA GLY A 78 -14.80 -0.83 -13.40
C GLY A 78 -14.76 -1.88 -12.31
N ASP A 79 -15.06 -3.12 -12.70
CA ASP A 79 -15.04 -4.28 -11.81
C ASP A 79 -13.63 -4.81 -11.68
N LEU A 80 -13.27 -5.23 -10.48
CA LEU A 80 -11.94 -5.74 -10.18
C LEU A 80 -11.96 -6.66 -8.97
N ALA A 81 -10.98 -7.54 -8.92
CA ALA A 81 -10.66 -8.30 -7.73
C ALA A 81 -9.17 -8.24 -7.45
N ILE A 82 -8.84 -8.24 -6.17
CA ILE A 82 -7.48 -8.41 -5.68
C ILE A 82 -7.51 -9.46 -4.57
N ALA A 83 -6.53 -10.36 -4.58
CA ALA A 83 -6.37 -11.40 -3.56
C ALA A 83 -4.91 -11.48 -3.15
N ALA A 84 -4.67 -11.81 -1.89
CA ALA A 84 -3.34 -12.06 -1.35
C ALA A 84 -3.40 -13.01 -0.17
N ASP A 85 -2.29 -13.70 0.06
CA ASP A 85 -2.02 -14.32 1.34
C ASP A 85 -1.39 -13.25 2.26
N ILE A 86 -1.85 -13.17 3.51
CA ILE A 86 -1.37 -12.20 4.51
C ILE A 86 -0.59 -12.94 5.59
N GLU A 87 0.63 -12.47 5.84
CA GLU A 87 1.51 -12.99 6.89
C GLU A 87 2.08 -11.82 7.71
N TRP A 88 2.13 -12.00 9.02
CA TRP A 88 2.74 -11.04 9.94
C TRP A 88 4.21 -11.37 10.17
N ILE A 89 5.09 -10.41 9.91
CA ILE A 89 6.52 -10.54 10.24
C ILE A 89 6.74 -10.06 11.66
N GLY A 90 7.06 -11.01 12.55
CA GLY A 90 7.35 -10.75 13.94
C GLY A 90 6.14 -10.37 14.80
N GLU A 91 6.41 -10.27 16.10
CA GLU A 91 5.41 -9.89 17.09
C GLU A 91 4.97 -8.43 16.90
N GLY A 92 3.66 -8.20 16.95
CA GLY A 92 3.09 -6.86 16.93
C GLY A 92 2.97 -6.28 18.34
N VAL A 93 2.95 -4.95 18.45
CA VAL A 93 2.66 -4.26 19.72
C VAL A 93 1.17 -4.00 19.87
N ASP A 94 0.54 -3.48 18.80
CA ASP A 94 -0.88 -3.18 18.78
C ASP A 94 -1.68 -4.39 18.25
N PRO A 95 -2.65 -4.93 19.01
CA PRO A 95 -3.48 -6.05 18.55
C PRO A 95 -4.32 -5.69 17.30
N HIS A 96 -4.64 -4.42 17.10
CA HIS A 96 -5.36 -3.93 15.95
C HIS A 96 -4.46 -3.37 14.85
N ARG A 97 -3.16 -3.72 14.80
CA ARG A 97 -2.36 -3.55 13.57
C ARG A 97 -3.09 -4.17 12.38
N LYS A 98 -3.07 -3.52 11.22
CA LYS A 98 -3.88 -3.92 10.04
C LYS A 98 -3.02 -4.25 8.84
N ALA A 99 -3.33 -5.35 8.19
CA ALA A 99 -2.87 -5.68 6.85
C ALA A 99 -4.12 -5.89 5.99
N CYS A 100 -4.18 -5.22 4.83
CA CYS A 100 -5.43 -5.14 4.07
C CYS A 100 -5.20 -5.08 2.57
N LEU A 101 -6.18 -5.58 1.83
CA LEU A 101 -6.41 -5.26 0.42
C LEU A 101 -7.42 -4.13 0.34
N ILE A 102 -7.14 -3.07 -0.42
CA ILE A 102 -7.93 -1.84 -0.36
C ILE A 102 -8.34 -1.38 -1.77
N ILE A 103 -9.61 -1.06 -1.93
CA ILE A 103 -10.16 -0.26 -3.03
C ILE A 103 -10.51 1.11 -2.47
N ARG A 104 -9.87 2.18 -2.97
CA ARG A 104 -10.10 3.55 -2.50
C ARG A 104 -10.22 4.53 -3.67
N GLN A 105 -11.10 5.54 -3.51
CA GLN A 105 -11.39 6.50 -4.57
C GLN A 105 -10.27 7.53 -4.81
N SER A 106 -9.52 7.89 -3.77
CA SER A 106 -8.38 8.81 -3.86
C SER A 106 -7.29 8.47 -2.85
N LEU A 107 -6.14 9.14 -2.95
CA LEU A 107 -5.04 9.04 -1.97
C LEU A 107 -5.21 10.02 -0.80
N GLU A 108 -6.35 10.71 -0.70
CA GLU A 108 -6.63 11.62 0.42
C GLU A 108 -6.97 10.85 1.69
N PRO A 109 -6.53 11.30 2.89
CA PRO A 109 -6.74 10.57 4.14
C PRO A 109 -8.20 10.23 4.45
N GLY A 110 -9.14 11.08 4.04
CA GLY A 110 -10.56 10.86 4.28
C GLY A 110 -11.31 10.12 3.18
N SER A 111 -10.63 9.53 2.19
CA SER A 111 -11.28 8.93 1.00
C SER A 111 -12.39 7.94 1.36
N ALA A 112 -13.45 7.90 0.56
CA ALA A 112 -14.30 6.71 0.49
C ALA A 112 -13.46 5.49 0.08
N TYR A 113 -13.65 4.37 0.75
CA TYR A 113 -12.87 3.14 0.54
C TYR A 113 -13.65 1.90 0.99
N ALA A 114 -13.18 0.73 0.55
CA ALA A 114 -13.45 -0.55 1.17
C ALA A 114 -12.18 -1.40 1.24
N ASP A 115 -12.05 -2.20 2.29
CA ASP A 115 -10.93 -3.10 2.50
C ASP A 115 -11.36 -4.50 2.92
N ALA A 116 -10.52 -5.48 2.58
CA ALA A 116 -10.46 -6.77 3.24
C ALA A 116 -9.29 -6.71 4.24
N VAL A 117 -9.57 -6.56 5.54
CA VAL A 117 -8.55 -6.42 6.58
C VAL A 117 -8.41 -7.69 7.43
N VAL A 118 -7.17 -8.02 7.74
CA VAL A 118 -6.79 -8.95 8.80
C VAL A 118 -6.06 -8.14 9.87
N HIS A 119 -6.56 -8.19 11.10
CA HIS A 119 -5.94 -7.56 12.26
C HIS A 119 -4.88 -8.49 12.90
N GLY A 120 -3.97 -7.91 13.68
CA GLY A 120 -2.94 -8.64 14.42
C GLY A 120 -3.50 -9.65 15.42
N ASP A 121 -4.66 -9.38 16.01
CA ASP A 121 -5.40 -10.26 16.92
C ASP A 121 -6.26 -11.32 16.20
N GLY A 122 -6.26 -11.32 14.87
CA GLY A 122 -7.02 -12.23 14.02
C GLY A 122 -8.42 -11.75 13.63
N LEU A 123 -8.91 -10.62 14.17
CA LEU A 123 -10.16 -10.03 13.68
C LEU A 123 -10.05 -9.78 12.17
N THR A 124 -11.01 -10.32 11.42
CA THR A 124 -11.07 -10.15 9.97
C THR A 124 -12.40 -9.52 9.59
N SER A 125 -12.37 -8.50 8.75
CA SER A 125 -13.60 -7.80 8.34
C SER A 125 -13.49 -7.18 6.96
N LEU A 126 -14.65 -6.95 6.36
CA LEU A 126 -14.84 -5.98 5.29
C LEU A 126 -15.09 -4.63 5.98
N GLN A 127 -14.14 -3.70 5.90
CA GLN A 127 -14.33 -2.35 6.43
C GLN A 127 -14.52 -1.36 5.30
N TYR A 128 -15.35 -0.33 5.51
CA TYR A 128 -15.66 0.63 4.46
C TYR A 128 -16.04 2.01 4.99
N ARG A 129 -15.75 3.02 4.17
CA ARG A 129 -16.23 4.40 4.31
C ARG A 129 -16.96 4.78 3.03
N GLU A 130 -18.26 5.04 3.13
CA GLU A 130 -19.12 5.29 1.96
C GLU A 130 -18.85 6.64 1.29
N VAL A 131 -18.53 7.67 2.09
CA VAL A 131 -18.35 9.05 1.61
C VAL A 131 -17.10 9.65 2.22
N THR A 132 -16.46 10.57 1.50
CA THR A 132 -15.25 11.25 1.98
C THR A 132 -15.49 11.93 3.33
N GLY A 133 -14.64 11.65 4.31
CA GLY A 133 -14.75 12.16 5.69
C GLY A 133 -15.92 11.58 6.50
N GLY A 134 -16.62 10.55 6.00
CA GLY A 134 -17.64 9.82 6.75
C GLY A 134 -17.03 8.81 7.73
N PRO A 135 -17.87 8.18 8.57
CA PRO A 135 -17.40 7.16 9.51
C PRO A 135 -17.06 5.85 8.77
N THR A 136 -16.04 5.14 9.26
CA THR A 136 -15.80 3.74 8.89
C THR A 136 -16.84 2.82 9.55
N ARG A 137 -17.32 1.84 8.78
CA ARG A 137 -18.19 0.74 9.22
C ARG A 137 -17.51 -0.58 8.93
N GLU A 138 -17.99 -1.66 9.54
CA GLU A 138 -17.45 -3.00 9.30
C GLU A 138 -18.53 -4.09 9.23
N VAL A 139 -18.23 -5.11 8.43
CA VAL A 139 -18.90 -6.41 8.44
C VAL A 139 -17.85 -7.45 8.79
N ARG A 140 -17.99 -8.09 9.96
CA ARG A 140 -17.00 -9.07 10.46
C ARG A 140 -17.15 -10.40 9.76
N ALA A 141 -16.03 -10.98 9.36
CA ALA A 141 -15.98 -12.36 8.93
C ALA A 141 -16.20 -13.31 10.12
N ALA A 142 -16.78 -14.47 9.85
CA ALA A 142 -16.92 -15.52 10.87
C ALA A 142 -15.60 -16.26 11.15
N VAL A 143 -14.62 -16.13 10.25
CA VAL A 143 -13.31 -16.77 10.33
C VAL A 143 -12.30 -15.79 10.93
N SER A 144 -11.49 -16.28 11.87
CA SER A 144 -10.37 -15.54 12.44
C SER A 144 -9.08 -15.85 11.69
N ALA A 145 -8.27 -14.83 11.45
CA ALA A 145 -6.94 -14.90 10.82
C ALA A 145 -6.86 -15.85 9.61
N PRO A 146 -7.73 -15.71 8.58
CA PRO A 146 -7.57 -16.48 7.36
C PRO A 146 -6.25 -16.09 6.70
N GLN A 147 -5.56 -17.09 6.16
CA GLN A 147 -4.30 -16.82 5.49
C GLN A 147 -4.51 -16.09 4.17
N ARG A 148 -5.60 -16.38 3.46
CA ARG A 148 -5.92 -15.76 2.17
C ARG A 148 -7.20 -14.94 2.25
N VAL A 149 -7.14 -13.72 1.74
CA VAL A 149 -8.30 -12.83 1.58
C VAL A 149 -8.41 -12.33 0.15
N ARG A 150 -9.64 -12.06 -0.29
CA ARG A 150 -9.96 -11.40 -1.56
C ARG A 150 -10.94 -10.28 -1.33
N LEU A 151 -10.66 -9.15 -1.94
CA LEU A 151 -11.59 -8.03 -2.07
C LEU A 151 -12.01 -7.95 -3.54
N GLU A 152 -13.31 -7.96 -3.77
CA GLU A 152 -13.90 -7.88 -5.11
C GLU A 152 -14.92 -6.75 -5.17
N LYS A 153 -14.94 -6.06 -6.31
CA LYS A 153 -15.92 -5.06 -6.67
C LYS A 153 -16.60 -5.49 -7.98
N GLU A 154 -17.92 -5.61 -7.93
CA GLU A 154 -18.78 -5.91 -9.08
C GLU A 154 -19.97 -4.94 -9.07
N GLY A 155 -20.02 -4.02 -10.05
CA GLY A 155 -21.00 -2.95 -10.07
C GLY A 155 -20.94 -2.11 -8.79
N ASP A 156 -22.03 -2.06 -8.05
CA ASP A 156 -22.17 -1.35 -6.78
C ASP A 156 -21.85 -2.23 -5.54
N TYR A 157 -21.50 -3.50 -5.76
CA TYR A 157 -21.25 -4.46 -4.70
C TYR A 157 -19.76 -4.62 -4.43
N LEU A 158 -19.44 -4.80 -3.14
CA LEU A 158 -18.13 -5.14 -2.63
C LEU A 158 -18.25 -6.40 -1.78
N SER A 159 -17.37 -7.36 -1.97
CA SER A 159 -17.35 -8.61 -1.22
C SER A 159 -15.97 -8.94 -0.68
N LEU A 160 -15.99 -9.59 0.49
CA LEU A 160 -14.83 -10.22 1.12
C LEU A 160 -15.01 -11.74 1.03
N SER A 161 -14.04 -12.41 0.42
CA SER A 161 -13.92 -13.88 0.48
C SER A 161 -12.64 -14.26 1.24
N THR A 162 -12.70 -15.37 1.99
CA THR A 162 -11.58 -15.88 2.80
C THR A 162 -11.31 -17.35 2.47
N ALA A 163 -10.05 -17.77 2.48
CA ALA A 163 -9.66 -19.17 2.31
C ALA A 163 -8.43 -19.51 3.15
N ARG A 164 -8.14 -20.81 3.31
CA ARG A 164 -6.82 -21.28 3.79
C ARG A 164 -5.78 -21.12 2.66
N ALA A 165 -4.49 -21.20 2.98
CA ALA A 165 -3.45 -21.17 1.95
C ALA A 165 -3.64 -22.27 0.91
N GLY A 166 -3.54 -21.88 -0.36
CA GLY A 166 -3.64 -22.80 -1.50
C GLY A 166 -5.04 -23.35 -1.76
N GLU A 167 -6.03 -23.01 -0.95
CA GLU A 167 -7.44 -23.36 -1.21
C GLU A 167 -8.09 -22.31 -2.13
N GLU A 168 -9.06 -22.77 -2.91
CA GLU A 168 -9.79 -21.90 -3.83
C GLU A 168 -10.63 -20.88 -3.05
N LEU A 169 -10.58 -19.62 -3.50
CA LEU A 169 -11.45 -18.57 -2.97
C LEU A 169 -12.86 -18.83 -3.48
N THR A 170 -13.70 -19.42 -2.63
CA THR A 170 -15.12 -19.58 -2.93
C THR A 170 -15.79 -18.20 -2.95
N ALA A 171 -16.58 -17.96 -4.01
CA ALA A 171 -17.41 -16.77 -4.19
C ALA A 171 -18.63 -16.83 -3.28
#